data_AF-A0A014NDA8-F1
#
_entry.id   AF-A0A014NDA8-F1
#
_cell.length_a   1.000
_cell.length_b   1.000
_cell.length_c   1.000
_cell.angle_alpha   90.00
_cell.angle_beta   90.00
_cell.angle_gamma   90.00
#
_symmetry.space_group_name_H-M   'P 1'
#
loop_
_entity.id
_entity.type
_entity.pdbx_description
1 polymer ?
#
loop_
_entity_poly.entity_id
_entity_poly.type
_entity_poly.pdbx_seq_one_letter_code
_entity_poly.pdbx_strand_id
1 'polypeptide(L)'
;PPETAWPRTHGPQTAKVVGPKGESIWTDKYGRIKVKFHWDRLAKGDDTSSCWVRVSSAWAGQGFGGVQIPRVGDEVVVDFINGDPDRPIVTGRVYNDGNMPPWALPAAATQMGFLSRSKDGHKDTANALRFEDKAGEEQLWIQAQKNMDTHVKNNETHSVGVDRRKAIGRDEKVTVKRNLQVDVGANSVSNTGIKQVINVGKGETVLTLDKEGNALLEANTSIKLKVKDNYILITPEAIEIQVKSGNILAQSEDIATLTGKKLTVLGDGINTQLKASDGVAITGTNLTDIKGAVIKINS
;
A
#
# COMPACT_ATOMS: atom_id res chain seq x y z
N PRO A 1 -23.25 -13.49 75.47
CA PRO A 1 -22.08 -14.17 74.86
C PRO A 1 -21.25 -13.17 74.08
N PRO A 2 -19.91 -13.11 74.24
CA PRO A 2 -19.08 -12.35 73.31
C PRO A 2 -19.20 -12.97 71.91
N GLU A 3 -19.56 -12.15 70.94
CA GLU A 3 -19.67 -12.54 69.53
C GLU A 3 -18.37 -12.14 68.83
N THR A 4 -17.64 -13.12 68.29
CA THR A 4 -16.41 -12.85 67.56
C THR A 4 -16.77 -12.15 66.25
N ALA A 5 -16.31 -10.92 66.06
CA ALA A 5 -16.56 -10.17 64.84
C ALA A 5 -15.93 -10.84 63.61
N TRP A 6 -16.63 -10.83 62.47
CA TRP A 6 -16.07 -11.29 61.20
C TRP A 6 -14.89 -10.39 60.78
N PRO A 7 -13.75 -10.95 60.35
CA PRO A 7 -12.61 -10.17 59.88
C PRO A 7 -13.01 -9.24 58.72
N ARG A 8 -12.48 -8.02 58.72
CA ARG A 8 -12.71 -7.04 57.65
C ARG A 8 -11.41 -6.41 57.19
N THR A 9 -11.34 -6.17 55.90
CA THR A 9 -10.34 -5.30 55.30
C THR A 9 -10.84 -3.86 55.35
N HIS A 10 -9.90 -2.90 55.46
CA HIS A 10 -10.21 -1.47 55.58
C HIS A 10 -9.77 -0.65 54.35
N GLY A 11 -9.35 -1.33 53.29
CA GLY A 11 -8.90 -0.70 52.06
C GLY A 11 -8.20 -1.70 51.14
N PRO A 12 -7.92 -1.27 49.90
CA PRO A 12 -7.23 -2.10 48.93
C PRO A 12 -5.80 -2.39 49.37
N GLN A 13 -5.28 -3.52 48.90
CA GLN A 13 -3.91 -3.97 49.10
C GLN A 13 -3.28 -4.28 47.74
N THR A 14 -1.95 -4.34 47.66
CA THR A 14 -1.31 -4.90 46.47
C THR A 14 -1.01 -6.39 46.63
N ALA A 15 -0.98 -7.11 45.52
CA ALA A 15 -0.62 -8.52 45.47
C ALA A 15 0.14 -8.81 44.16
N LYS A 16 0.96 -9.86 44.18
CA LYS A 16 1.70 -10.32 43.00
C LYS A 16 0.87 -11.35 42.24
N VAL A 17 0.75 -11.21 40.93
CA VAL A 17 0.09 -12.21 40.08
C VAL A 17 0.95 -13.47 40.00
N VAL A 18 0.33 -14.64 40.16
CA VAL A 18 1.00 -15.95 40.18
C VAL A 18 0.34 -16.95 39.24
N GLY A 19 1.11 -17.96 38.84
CA GLY A 19 0.67 -19.03 37.95
C GLY A 19 1.62 -20.23 38.00
N PRO A 20 1.38 -21.27 37.19
CA PRO A 20 2.23 -22.45 37.15
C PRO A 20 3.64 -22.09 36.70
N LYS A 21 4.62 -22.92 37.07
CA LYS A 21 6.02 -22.72 36.66
C LYS A 21 6.14 -22.69 35.14
N GLY A 22 6.76 -21.64 34.61
CA GLY A 22 7.01 -21.46 33.17
C GLY A 22 5.90 -20.74 32.42
N GLU A 23 4.75 -20.45 33.05
CA GLU A 23 3.67 -19.71 32.41
C GLU A 23 3.77 -18.21 32.70
N SER A 24 3.85 -17.40 31.63
CA SER A 24 3.82 -15.94 31.72
C SER A 24 2.40 -15.37 31.84
N ILE A 25 1.37 -16.16 31.52
CA ILE A 25 -0.05 -15.76 31.57
C ILE A 25 -0.87 -16.93 32.10
N TRP A 26 -1.60 -16.71 33.20
CA TRP A 26 -2.48 -17.72 33.80
C TRP A 26 -3.87 -17.16 34.07
N THR A 27 -4.84 -17.55 33.25
CA THR A 27 -6.23 -17.05 33.31
C THR A 27 -7.24 -18.13 32.98
N ASP A 28 -8.47 -17.97 33.46
CA ASP A 28 -9.60 -18.83 33.10
C ASP A 28 -10.54 -18.18 32.08
N LYS A 29 -11.65 -18.88 31.75
CA LYS A 29 -12.67 -18.42 30.78
C LYS A 29 -13.36 -17.09 31.11
N TYR A 30 -13.18 -16.57 32.33
CA TYR A 30 -13.77 -15.31 32.79
C TYR A 30 -12.74 -14.18 32.88
N GLY A 31 -11.49 -14.41 32.46
CA GLY A 31 -10.42 -13.42 32.58
C GLY A 31 -9.92 -13.24 34.02
N ARG A 32 -10.17 -14.23 34.90
CA ARG A 32 -9.70 -14.19 36.30
C ARG A 32 -8.24 -14.61 36.39
N ILE A 33 -7.54 -14.11 37.39
CA ILE A 33 -6.15 -14.48 37.69
C ILE A 33 -6.02 -15.09 39.08
N LYS A 34 -4.83 -15.58 39.42
CA LYS A 34 -4.45 -15.92 40.79
C LYS A 34 -3.38 -14.97 41.29
N VAL A 35 -3.36 -14.72 42.59
CA VAL A 35 -2.44 -13.78 43.24
C VAL A 35 -1.82 -14.41 44.47
N LYS A 36 -0.65 -13.90 44.86
CA LYS A 36 -0.08 -14.11 46.19
C LYS A 36 -0.07 -12.77 46.92
N PHE A 37 -0.75 -12.72 48.06
CA PHE A 37 -0.72 -11.56 48.95
C PHE A 37 0.61 -11.52 49.72
N HIS A 38 1.08 -10.32 50.05
CA HIS A 38 2.37 -10.12 50.73
C HIS A 38 2.41 -10.72 52.14
N TRP A 39 1.26 -10.77 52.81
CA TRP A 39 1.12 -11.36 54.15
C TRP A 39 0.98 -12.89 54.14
N ASP A 40 0.77 -13.51 52.98
CA ASP A 40 0.62 -14.95 52.89
C ASP A 40 1.98 -15.66 52.91
N ARG A 41 2.36 -16.11 54.11
CA ARG A 41 3.61 -16.82 54.39
C ARG A 41 3.57 -18.29 53.98
N LEU A 42 2.37 -18.87 53.78
CA LEU A 42 2.19 -20.30 53.49
C LEU A 42 2.05 -20.55 51.98
N ALA A 43 1.57 -19.56 51.23
CA ALA A 43 1.50 -19.63 49.78
C ALA A 43 2.89 -19.84 49.15
N LYS A 44 2.96 -20.86 48.29
CA LYS A 44 4.16 -21.21 47.52
C LYS A 44 4.53 -20.17 46.46
N GLY A 45 3.59 -19.30 46.08
CA GLY A 45 3.79 -18.34 44.99
C GLY A 45 3.56 -18.93 43.60
N ASP A 46 2.84 -20.06 43.53
CA ASP A 46 2.40 -20.72 42.30
C ASP A 46 0.88 -20.60 42.12
N ASP A 47 0.31 -21.34 41.18
CA ASP A 47 -1.12 -21.37 40.88
C ASP A 47 -1.99 -21.98 41.98
N THR A 48 -1.43 -22.41 43.12
CA THR A 48 -2.20 -22.84 44.29
C THR A 48 -2.37 -21.75 45.35
N SER A 49 -1.72 -20.58 45.16
CA SER A 49 -1.66 -19.52 46.18
C SER A 49 -3.00 -18.84 46.50
N SER A 50 -3.97 -18.86 45.58
CA SER A 50 -5.29 -18.24 45.81
C SER A 50 -6.41 -18.92 45.03
N CYS A 51 -7.64 -18.51 45.34
CA CYS A 51 -8.79 -18.70 44.46
C CYS A 51 -8.63 -17.84 43.18
N TRP A 52 -9.55 -18.02 42.23
CA TRP A 52 -9.63 -17.17 41.04
C TRP A 52 -10.23 -15.81 41.36
N VAL A 53 -9.46 -14.75 41.13
CA VAL A 53 -9.84 -13.36 41.42
C VAL A 53 -10.24 -12.66 40.13
N ARG A 54 -11.41 -12.02 40.13
CA ARG A 54 -11.88 -11.21 38.99
C ARG A 54 -11.03 -9.96 38.80
N VAL A 55 -10.85 -9.57 37.55
CA VAL A 55 -10.07 -8.38 37.18
C VAL A 55 -11.00 -7.33 36.61
N SER A 56 -10.90 -6.11 37.14
CA SER A 56 -11.56 -4.94 36.57
C SER A 56 -10.99 -4.64 35.17
N SER A 57 -11.89 -4.36 34.23
CA SER A 57 -11.56 -3.93 32.88
C SER A 57 -11.97 -2.46 32.71
N ALA A 58 -11.23 -1.71 31.90
CA ALA A 58 -11.58 -0.32 31.56
C ALA A 58 -12.96 -0.23 30.86
N TRP A 59 -13.37 -1.28 30.14
CA TRP A 59 -14.69 -1.38 29.51
C TRP A 59 -15.11 -2.86 29.40
N ALA A 60 -16.26 -3.25 29.94
CA ALA A 60 -16.77 -4.62 29.90
C ALA A 60 -18.26 -4.65 29.55
N GLY A 61 -18.59 -5.15 28.35
CA GLY A 61 -19.95 -5.35 27.84
C GLY A 61 -20.28 -6.82 27.55
N GLN A 62 -21.49 -7.09 27.06
CA GLN A 62 -21.96 -8.43 26.69
C GLN A 62 -21.30 -8.91 25.39
N GLY A 63 -20.02 -9.33 25.46
CA GLY A 63 -19.26 -9.83 24.32
C GLY A 63 -18.41 -8.78 23.60
N PHE A 64 -18.22 -7.59 24.18
CA PHE A 64 -17.35 -6.52 23.67
C PHE A 64 -16.71 -5.75 24.82
N GLY A 65 -15.62 -5.02 24.55
CA GLY A 65 -14.93 -4.19 25.54
C GLY A 65 -13.40 -4.29 25.44
N GLY A 66 -12.72 -3.82 26.47
CA GLY A 66 -11.27 -3.90 26.62
C GLY A 66 -10.87 -5.03 27.57
N VAL A 67 -9.95 -5.89 27.14
CA VAL A 67 -9.41 -6.97 27.97
C VAL A 67 -7.89 -6.87 27.99
N GLN A 68 -7.32 -6.67 29.17
CA GLN A 68 -5.88 -6.75 29.41
C GLN A 68 -5.66 -7.65 30.62
N ILE A 69 -5.24 -8.89 30.38
CA ILE A 69 -5.00 -9.84 31.47
C ILE A 69 -3.66 -9.50 32.15
N PRO A 70 -3.63 -9.28 33.48
CA PRO A 70 -2.37 -9.19 34.23
C PRO A 70 -1.53 -10.45 34.03
N ARG A 71 -0.24 -10.29 33.81
CA ARG A 71 0.71 -11.41 33.63
C ARG A 71 1.26 -11.88 34.95
N VAL A 72 1.73 -13.13 34.99
CA VAL A 72 2.45 -13.65 36.16
C VAL A 72 3.66 -12.76 36.42
N GLY A 73 3.79 -12.26 37.66
CA GLY A 73 4.81 -11.30 38.04
C GLY A 73 4.35 -9.85 38.13
N ASP A 74 3.23 -9.48 37.48
CA ASP A 74 2.67 -8.13 37.60
C ASP A 74 2.22 -7.86 39.04
N GLU A 75 2.21 -6.58 39.42
CA GLU A 75 1.60 -6.12 40.67
C GLU A 75 0.21 -5.55 40.40
N VAL A 76 -0.76 -6.04 41.16
CA VAL A 76 -2.17 -5.65 41.04
C VAL A 76 -2.68 -5.07 42.36
N VAL A 77 -3.62 -4.13 42.26
CA VAL A 77 -4.36 -3.60 43.40
C VAL A 77 -5.61 -4.46 43.57
N VAL A 78 -5.77 -5.06 44.74
CA VAL A 78 -6.87 -5.93 45.13
C VAL A 78 -7.71 -5.24 46.18
N ASP A 79 -8.99 -5.06 45.90
CA ASP A 79 -10.00 -4.68 46.87
C ASP A 79 -10.85 -5.91 47.25
N PHE A 80 -11.70 -5.77 48.26
CA PHE A 80 -12.50 -6.85 48.82
C PHE A 80 -13.96 -6.43 48.89
N ILE A 81 -14.85 -7.18 48.24
CA ILE A 81 -16.27 -6.79 48.14
C ILE A 81 -16.88 -6.73 49.54
N ASN A 82 -17.42 -5.55 49.91
CA ASN A 82 -17.93 -5.24 51.25
C ASN A 82 -16.89 -5.37 52.39
N GLY A 83 -15.60 -5.31 52.06
CA GLY A 83 -14.49 -5.48 52.98
C GLY A 83 -14.24 -6.93 53.41
N ASP A 84 -14.91 -7.92 52.81
CA ASP A 84 -14.80 -9.33 53.16
C ASP A 84 -13.52 -9.96 52.58
N PRO A 85 -12.54 -10.40 53.40
CA PRO A 85 -11.28 -10.99 52.93
C PRO A 85 -11.46 -12.18 51.97
N ASP A 86 -12.59 -12.89 52.06
CA ASP A 86 -12.90 -14.05 51.21
C ASP A 86 -13.41 -13.67 49.80
N ARG A 87 -13.60 -12.37 49.54
CA ARG A 87 -14.17 -11.85 48.28
C ARG A 87 -13.25 -10.86 47.57
N PRO A 88 -12.03 -11.27 47.17
CA PRO A 88 -11.10 -10.39 46.48
C PRO A 88 -11.58 -10.04 45.06
N ILE A 89 -11.24 -8.84 44.62
CA ILE A 89 -11.41 -8.34 43.25
C ILE A 89 -10.24 -7.42 42.90
N VAL A 90 -9.60 -7.63 41.75
CA VAL A 90 -8.54 -6.75 41.26
C VAL A 90 -9.18 -5.49 40.67
N THR A 91 -8.81 -4.33 41.19
CA THR A 91 -9.36 -3.02 40.80
C THR A 91 -8.36 -2.15 40.04
N GLY A 92 -7.07 -2.47 40.10
CA GLY A 92 -6.02 -1.69 39.44
C GLY A 92 -4.72 -2.45 39.21
N ARG A 93 -3.76 -1.77 38.58
CA ARG A 93 -2.41 -2.24 38.31
C ARG A 93 -1.44 -1.11 38.62
N VAL A 94 -0.25 -1.43 39.08
CA VAL A 94 0.78 -0.44 39.41
C VAL A 94 2.14 -0.88 38.87
N TYR A 95 2.94 0.07 38.41
CA TYR A 95 4.35 -0.14 38.13
C TYR A 95 5.16 -0.08 39.43
N ASN A 96 6.29 -0.76 39.45
CA ASN A 96 7.23 -0.80 40.58
C ASN A 96 8.67 -1.02 40.06
N ASP A 97 9.66 -1.12 40.93
CA ASP A 97 11.08 -1.31 40.54
C ASP A 97 11.34 -2.61 39.75
N GLY A 98 10.56 -3.66 40.01
CA GLY A 98 10.60 -4.91 39.24
C GLY A 98 9.84 -4.86 37.91
N ASN A 99 8.88 -3.93 37.78
CA ASN A 99 8.00 -3.76 36.63
C ASN A 99 7.91 -2.26 36.31
N MET A 100 8.93 -1.72 35.64
CA MET A 100 9.00 -0.30 35.32
C MET A 100 8.02 0.11 34.22
N PRO A 101 7.58 1.40 34.18
CA PRO A 101 6.79 1.94 33.08
C PRO A 101 7.49 1.75 31.71
N PRO A 102 6.73 1.63 30.61
CA PRO A 102 7.29 1.35 29.27
C PRO A 102 8.09 2.50 28.67
N TRP A 103 7.94 3.73 29.17
CA TRP A 103 8.67 4.91 28.73
C TRP A 103 9.55 5.45 29.85
N ALA A 104 10.68 6.05 29.49
CA ALA A 104 11.67 6.55 30.44
C ALA A 104 11.18 7.81 31.16
N LEU A 105 10.49 7.64 32.28
CA LEU A 105 10.02 8.74 33.12
C LEU A 105 11.15 9.26 34.04
N PRO A 106 11.18 10.58 34.34
CA PRO A 106 10.20 11.61 33.96
C PRO A 106 10.42 12.21 32.56
N ALA A 107 11.51 11.86 31.85
CA ALA A 107 11.88 12.47 30.58
C ALA A 107 10.79 12.31 29.50
N ALA A 108 10.04 11.21 29.51
CA ALA A 108 8.94 10.92 28.59
C ALA A 108 7.54 11.27 29.16
N ALA A 109 7.43 12.29 30.02
CA ALA A 109 6.17 12.64 30.69
C ALA A 109 5.03 13.06 29.73
N THR A 110 5.36 13.48 28.50
CA THR A 110 4.40 13.83 27.43
C THR A 110 3.99 12.63 26.57
N GLN A 111 4.53 11.44 26.82
CA GLN A 111 4.18 10.23 26.08
C GLN A 111 3.10 9.43 26.80
N MET A 112 2.13 8.94 26.03
CA MET A 112 1.09 8.04 26.50
C MET A 112 0.76 6.96 25.48
N GLY A 113 0.03 5.93 25.88
CA GLY A 113 -0.48 4.91 24.96
C GLY A 113 -0.48 3.49 25.50
N PHE A 114 -0.39 2.52 24.59
CA PHE A 114 -0.42 1.09 24.87
C PHE A 114 0.80 0.42 24.28
N LEU A 115 1.57 -0.30 25.11
CA LEU A 115 2.67 -1.15 24.68
C LEU A 115 2.40 -2.59 25.12
N SER A 116 2.24 -3.49 24.16
CA SER A 116 2.07 -4.92 24.42
C SER A 116 3.42 -5.65 24.38
N ARG A 117 3.40 -6.94 24.68
CA ARG A 117 4.57 -7.83 24.64
C ARG A 117 4.15 -9.15 24.03
N SER A 118 4.91 -9.71 23.09
CA SER A 118 4.69 -11.10 22.66
C SER A 118 4.73 -12.04 23.89
N LYS A 119 3.92 -13.10 23.92
CA LYS A 119 4.04 -14.11 24.97
C LYS A 119 5.47 -14.68 24.89
N ASP A 120 6.17 -14.67 26.02
CA ASP A 120 7.56 -15.15 26.15
C ASP A 120 8.60 -14.41 25.27
N GLY A 121 8.25 -13.21 24.80
CA GLY A 121 9.13 -12.39 23.96
C GLY A 121 10.02 -11.40 24.74
N HIS A 122 11.00 -10.82 24.04
CA HIS A 122 11.92 -9.81 24.59
C HIS A 122 11.30 -8.41 24.64
N LYS A 123 12.01 -7.45 25.26
CA LYS A 123 11.61 -6.04 25.36
C LYS A 123 11.37 -5.33 24.01
N ASP A 124 11.84 -5.92 22.92
CA ASP A 124 11.71 -5.37 21.56
C ASP A 124 10.59 -6.07 20.75
N THR A 125 9.98 -7.14 21.28
CA THR A 125 8.87 -7.84 20.60
C THR A 125 7.51 -7.33 21.11
N ALA A 126 6.96 -6.32 20.45
CA ALA A 126 5.79 -5.58 20.93
C ALA A 126 4.92 -5.03 19.78
N ASN A 127 3.61 -4.99 20.00
CA ASN A 127 2.73 -4.05 19.29
C ASN A 127 2.57 -2.79 20.14
N ALA A 128 2.50 -1.62 19.50
CA ALA A 128 2.41 -0.33 20.17
C ALA A 128 1.41 0.61 19.51
N LEU A 129 0.75 1.43 20.33
CA LEU A 129 0.04 2.64 19.95
C LEU A 129 0.49 3.72 20.92
N ARG A 130 1.28 4.70 20.47
CA ARG A 130 1.83 5.77 21.31
C ARG A 130 1.47 7.14 20.76
N PHE A 131 1.10 8.04 21.66
CA PHE A 131 0.90 9.46 21.42
C PHE A 131 2.04 10.22 22.12
N GLU A 132 2.65 11.15 21.40
CA GLU A 132 3.60 12.14 21.91
C GLU A 132 2.93 13.52 21.80
N ASP A 133 2.78 14.19 22.95
CA ASP A 133 2.11 15.49 23.07
C ASP A 133 3.10 16.65 23.32
N LYS A 134 4.41 16.42 23.11
CA LYS A 134 5.40 17.50 23.16
C LYS A 134 5.15 18.49 22.01
N ALA A 135 4.87 19.74 22.37
CA ALA A 135 4.55 20.80 21.42
C ALA A 135 5.65 20.99 20.35
N GLY A 136 5.24 20.94 19.08
CA GLY A 136 6.14 21.05 17.93
C GLY A 136 6.87 19.75 17.55
N GLU A 137 6.69 18.68 18.31
CA GLU A 137 7.25 17.34 18.09
C GLU A 137 6.16 16.26 18.22
N GLU A 138 4.89 16.61 18.02
CA GLU A 138 3.76 15.70 18.21
C GLU A 138 3.85 14.49 17.27
N GLN A 139 3.53 13.31 17.79
CA GLN A 139 3.60 12.08 17.01
C GLN A 139 2.58 11.03 17.44
N LEU A 140 1.91 10.44 16.45
CA LEU A 140 1.25 9.16 16.58
C LEU A 140 2.17 8.06 16.04
N TRP A 141 2.51 7.09 16.89
CA TRP A 141 3.29 5.92 16.50
C TRP A 141 2.46 4.64 16.64
N ILE A 142 2.32 3.92 15.53
CA ILE A 142 1.66 2.62 15.46
C ILE A 142 2.69 1.58 15.03
N GLN A 143 2.93 0.59 15.88
CA GLN A 143 3.81 -0.55 15.58
C GLN A 143 3.02 -1.85 15.64
N ALA A 144 3.13 -2.65 14.58
CA ALA A 144 2.72 -4.06 14.56
C ALA A 144 3.96 -4.95 14.60
N GLN A 145 4.01 -5.91 15.52
CA GLN A 145 5.15 -6.82 15.67
C GLN A 145 5.30 -7.78 14.48
N LYS A 146 4.21 -8.08 13.77
CA LYS A 146 4.19 -9.03 12.67
C LYS A 146 3.27 -8.60 11.53
N ASN A 147 1.96 -8.80 11.70
CA ASN A 147 0.97 -8.45 10.69
C ASN A 147 0.14 -7.25 11.17
N MET A 148 -0.23 -6.37 10.25
CA MET A 148 -1.22 -5.30 10.47
C MET A 148 -2.32 -5.45 9.41
N ASP A 149 -3.50 -5.87 9.84
CA ASP A 149 -4.67 -6.01 8.99
C ASP A 149 -5.65 -4.85 9.24
N THR A 150 -6.02 -4.13 8.19
CA THR A 150 -6.98 -3.02 8.27
C THR A 150 -8.20 -3.34 7.40
N HIS A 151 -9.38 -3.37 8.02
CA HIS A 151 -10.65 -3.68 7.36
C HIS A 151 -11.66 -2.55 7.56
N VAL A 152 -11.88 -1.77 6.50
CA VAL A 152 -12.88 -0.69 6.49
C VAL A 152 -14.11 -1.18 5.73
N LYS A 153 -15.27 -1.25 6.41
CA LYS A 153 -16.50 -1.82 5.83
C LYS A 153 -17.24 -0.90 4.87
N ASN A 154 -16.88 0.38 4.81
CA ASN A 154 -17.53 1.37 3.97
C ASN A 154 -16.49 2.26 3.28
N ASN A 155 -16.21 3.45 3.83
CA ASN A 155 -15.33 4.44 3.23
C ASN A 155 -14.08 4.67 4.10
N GLU A 156 -12.91 4.73 3.47
CA GLU A 156 -11.67 5.23 4.07
C GLU A 156 -11.36 6.61 3.48
N THR A 157 -10.92 7.55 4.31
CA THR A 157 -10.40 8.85 3.87
C THR A 157 -9.06 9.09 4.56
N HIS A 158 -8.09 9.57 3.81
CA HIS A 158 -6.73 9.79 4.29
C HIS A 158 -6.23 11.13 3.74
N SER A 159 -5.94 12.07 4.63
CA SER A 159 -5.40 13.39 4.29
C SER A 159 -4.08 13.59 5.02
N VAL A 160 -3.06 14.03 4.28
CA VAL A 160 -1.73 14.34 4.81
C VAL A 160 -1.43 15.80 4.47
N GLY A 161 -1.12 16.62 5.47
CA GLY A 161 -0.96 18.07 5.28
C GLY A 161 0.36 18.47 4.60
N VAL A 162 1.39 17.62 4.68
CA VAL A 162 2.72 17.89 4.11
C VAL A 162 3.14 16.70 3.23
N ASP A 163 3.89 15.74 3.79
CA ASP A 163 4.50 14.65 3.01
C ASP A 163 4.05 13.26 3.48
N ARG A 164 3.86 12.35 2.52
CA ARG A 164 3.64 10.91 2.78
C ARG A 164 4.78 10.08 2.21
N ARG A 165 5.47 9.34 3.07
CA ARG A 165 6.46 8.32 2.68
C ARG A 165 5.93 6.92 2.96
N LYS A 166 6.04 6.01 1.98
CA LYS A 166 5.66 4.59 2.10
C LYS A 166 6.80 3.70 1.60
N ALA A 167 7.19 2.70 2.39
CA ALA A 167 8.21 1.73 2.03
C ALA A 167 7.69 0.31 2.29
N ILE A 168 7.85 -0.58 1.30
CA ILE A 168 7.43 -1.98 1.36
C ILE A 168 8.68 -2.82 1.16
N GLY A 169 9.02 -3.68 2.13
CA GLY A 169 10.26 -4.46 2.09
C GLY A 169 10.27 -5.60 1.07
N ARG A 170 9.11 -5.93 0.50
CA ARG A 170 8.96 -7.02 -0.49
C ARG A 170 7.96 -6.63 -1.59
N ASP A 171 6.71 -7.08 -1.49
CA ASP A 171 5.72 -6.96 -2.58
C ASP A 171 4.54 -6.08 -2.18
N GLU A 172 4.11 -5.18 -3.07
CA GLU A 172 2.84 -4.47 -2.97
C GLU A 172 1.88 -4.94 -4.07
N LYS A 173 0.65 -5.32 -3.67
CA LYS A 173 -0.45 -5.61 -4.59
C LYS A 173 -1.61 -4.68 -4.32
N VAL A 174 -1.91 -3.82 -5.27
CA VAL A 174 -3.11 -2.96 -5.26
C VAL A 174 -4.16 -3.58 -6.16
N THR A 175 -5.39 -3.71 -5.65
CA THR A 175 -6.54 -4.16 -6.44
C THR A 175 -7.67 -3.17 -6.24
N VAL A 176 -7.96 -2.40 -7.28
CA VAL A 176 -9.12 -1.51 -7.33
C VAL A 176 -10.14 -2.17 -8.24
N LYS A 177 -11.31 -2.51 -7.70
CA LYS A 177 -12.35 -3.24 -8.45
C LYS A 177 -13.07 -2.41 -9.50
N ARG A 178 -13.08 -1.08 -9.31
CA ARG A 178 -13.69 -0.13 -10.23
C ARG A 178 -12.60 0.82 -10.72
N ASN A 179 -12.70 2.10 -10.43
CA ASN A 179 -11.83 3.13 -11.01
C ASN A 179 -10.71 3.51 -10.05
N LEU A 180 -9.50 3.66 -10.60
CA LEU A 180 -8.36 4.31 -9.95
C LEU A 180 -8.13 5.65 -10.66
N GLN A 181 -8.23 6.75 -9.93
CA GLN A 181 -7.86 8.09 -10.39
C GLN A 181 -6.71 8.59 -9.51
N VAL A 182 -5.71 9.19 -10.15
CA VAL A 182 -4.54 9.78 -9.48
C VAL A 182 -4.29 11.15 -10.10
N ASP A 183 -4.54 12.20 -9.33
CA ASP A 183 -4.29 13.59 -9.73
C ASP A 183 -2.99 14.08 -9.07
N VAL A 184 -2.04 14.53 -9.88
CA VAL A 184 -0.75 15.06 -9.42
C VAL A 184 -0.60 16.49 -9.91
N GLY A 185 -0.50 17.45 -8.99
CA GLY A 185 -0.49 18.88 -9.33
C GLY A 185 0.78 19.39 -10.01
N ALA A 186 1.86 18.61 -9.98
CA ALA A 186 3.12 18.94 -10.63
C ALA A 186 3.68 17.70 -11.36
N ASN A 187 4.73 17.08 -10.82
CA ASN A 187 5.40 15.98 -11.50
C ASN A 187 4.98 14.61 -10.95
N SER A 188 4.64 13.69 -11.86
CA SER A 188 4.51 12.26 -11.55
C SER A 188 5.71 11.52 -12.14
N VAL A 189 6.46 10.80 -11.30
CA VAL A 189 7.66 10.06 -11.69
C VAL A 189 7.50 8.60 -11.29
N SER A 190 7.62 7.69 -12.26
CA SER A 190 7.56 6.25 -12.06
C SER A 190 8.87 5.60 -12.50
N ASN A 191 9.71 5.24 -11.53
CA ASN A 191 11.00 4.57 -11.78
C ASN A 191 10.83 3.05 -11.64
N THR A 192 10.85 2.33 -12.76
CA THR A 192 10.74 0.86 -12.76
C THR A 192 12.07 0.22 -13.09
N GLY A 193 12.61 -0.60 -12.19
CA GLY A 193 13.96 -1.15 -12.32
C GLY A 193 14.14 -2.26 -13.37
N ILE A 194 13.11 -3.09 -13.60
CA ILE A 194 13.23 -4.25 -14.51
C ILE A 194 12.25 -4.19 -15.69
N LYS A 195 10.93 -4.13 -15.43
CA LYS A 195 9.93 -4.15 -16.50
C LYS A 195 8.68 -3.43 -16.05
N GLN A 196 8.30 -2.37 -16.76
CA GLN A 196 6.96 -1.82 -16.65
C GLN A 196 6.09 -2.54 -17.69
N VAL A 197 5.10 -3.27 -17.19
CA VAL A 197 4.10 -3.91 -18.05
C VAL A 197 2.80 -3.19 -17.85
N ILE A 198 2.44 -2.35 -18.81
CA ILE A 198 1.10 -1.79 -18.90
C ILE A 198 0.34 -2.71 -19.84
N ASN A 199 -0.19 -3.81 -19.29
CA ASN A 199 -1.14 -4.60 -20.02
C ASN A 199 -2.47 -3.88 -19.97
N VAL A 200 -2.81 -3.21 -21.05
CA VAL A 200 -4.19 -2.77 -21.26
C VAL A 200 -4.87 -3.90 -22.04
N GLY A 201 -5.66 -4.71 -21.33
CA GLY A 201 -6.40 -5.82 -21.94
C GLY A 201 -5.57 -6.82 -22.76
N LYS A 202 -6.26 -7.54 -23.67
CA LYS A 202 -5.70 -8.53 -24.60
C LYS A 202 -5.40 -7.80 -25.93
N GLY A 203 -4.28 -7.08 -26.00
CA GLY A 203 -3.72 -6.51 -27.23
C GLY A 203 -3.48 -4.99 -27.29
N GLU A 204 -2.58 -4.43 -26.48
CA GLU A 204 -2.23 -2.98 -26.51
C GLU A 204 -0.70 -2.81 -26.31
N THR A 205 0.08 -2.12 -27.16
CA THR A 205 0.11 -0.71 -27.60
C THR A 205 0.58 0.24 -26.49
N VAL A 206 1.79 0.79 -26.63
CA VAL A 206 2.47 1.67 -25.65
C VAL A 206 2.43 3.13 -26.11
N LEU A 207 1.42 3.90 -25.72
CA LEU A 207 1.39 5.35 -25.97
C LEU A 207 2.22 6.11 -24.94
N THR A 208 3.21 6.85 -25.42
CA THR A 208 3.96 7.84 -24.63
C THR A 208 3.54 9.24 -25.04
N LEU A 209 3.19 10.10 -24.08
CA LEU A 209 2.96 11.54 -24.25
C LEU A 209 3.90 12.28 -23.29
N ASP A 210 4.69 13.23 -23.77
CA ASP A 210 5.60 14.02 -22.93
C ASP A 210 5.13 15.46 -22.70
N LYS A 211 5.80 16.14 -21.77
CA LYS A 211 5.54 17.51 -21.31
C LYS A 211 5.83 18.60 -22.35
N GLU A 212 6.51 18.26 -23.45
CA GLU A 212 6.76 19.15 -24.59
C GLU A 212 5.70 18.95 -25.70
N GLY A 213 4.76 18.02 -25.51
CA GLY A 213 3.65 17.72 -26.42
C GLY A 213 3.96 16.60 -27.43
N ASN A 214 5.08 15.90 -27.29
CA ASN A 214 5.45 14.84 -28.24
C ASN A 214 4.76 13.54 -27.89
N ALA A 215 4.31 12.83 -28.94
CA ALA A 215 3.69 11.52 -28.84
C ALA A 215 4.46 10.48 -29.67
N LEU A 216 5.05 9.49 -29.00
CA LEU A 216 5.83 8.41 -29.61
C LEU A 216 5.17 7.07 -29.30
N LEU A 217 4.94 6.30 -30.35
CA LEU A 217 4.30 4.98 -30.31
C LEU A 217 5.13 3.99 -31.12
N GLU A 218 5.74 3.03 -30.41
CA GLU A 218 6.67 2.04 -30.94
C GLU A 218 6.17 0.62 -30.64
N ALA A 219 6.37 -0.30 -31.57
CA ALA A 219 5.94 -1.69 -31.43
C ALA A 219 6.85 -2.64 -32.22
N ASN A 220 6.99 -3.85 -31.71
CA ASN A 220 8.07 -4.77 -32.09
C ASN A 220 7.78 -5.68 -33.29
N THR A 221 6.56 -6.16 -33.44
CA THR A 221 6.19 -7.00 -34.60
C THR A 221 5.68 -6.12 -35.72
N SER A 222 4.87 -5.17 -35.33
CA SER A 222 4.35 -4.15 -36.19
C SER A 222 3.88 -3.01 -35.34
N ILE A 223 4.22 -1.79 -35.71
CA ILE A 223 3.34 -0.68 -35.40
C ILE A 223 2.27 -0.76 -36.47
N LYS A 224 1.24 -1.54 -36.16
CA LYS A 224 0.09 -1.59 -37.02
C LYS A 224 -0.86 -0.51 -36.54
N LEU A 225 -0.79 0.63 -37.21
CA LEU A 225 -1.89 1.57 -37.26
C LEU A 225 -2.90 0.98 -38.27
N LYS A 226 -3.59 -0.08 -37.84
CA LYS A 226 -4.54 -0.82 -38.68
C LYS A 226 -5.91 -0.14 -38.69
N VAL A 227 -6.53 -0.06 -39.87
CA VAL A 227 -7.97 0.25 -40.05
C VAL A 227 -8.62 -0.66 -41.12
N LYS A 228 -9.32 -1.74 -40.71
CA LYS A 228 -9.90 -2.79 -41.58
C LYS A 228 -8.84 -3.41 -42.53
N ASP A 229 -9.13 -3.47 -43.83
CA ASP A 229 -8.22 -3.94 -44.87
C ASP A 229 -7.16 -2.89 -45.25
N ASN A 230 -7.26 -1.67 -44.72
CA ASN A 230 -6.26 -0.60 -44.90
C ASN A 230 -5.37 -0.51 -43.66
N TYR A 231 -4.14 -0.09 -43.81
CA TYR A 231 -3.25 0.09 -42.66
C TYR A 231 -2.02 0.89 -43.03
N ILE A 232 -1.46 1.58 -42.03
CA ILE A 232 -0.02 1.79 -41.97
C ILE A 232 0.50 0.66 -41.12
N LEU A 233 1.16 -0.25 -41.81
CA LEU A 233 1.87 -1.32 -41.15
C LEU A 233 3.32 -0.94 -41.30
N ILE A 234 3.87 -0.47 -40.19
CA ILE A 234 5.31 -0.35 -40.08
C ILE A 234 5.79 -1.75 -39.72
N THR A 235 6.37 -2.42 -40.70
CA THR A 235 7.17 -3.63 -40.50
C THR A 235 8.65 -3.31 -40.75
N PRO A 236 9.55 -4.26 -40.49
CA PRO A 236 10.97 -4.07 -40.79
C PRO A 236 11.34 -4.04 -42.28
N GLU A 237 10.53 -4.62 -43.17
CA GLU A 237 10.88 -4.72 -44.60
C GLU A 237 10.31 -3.57 -45.42
N ALA A 238 9.20 -2.98 -44.94
CA ALA A 238 8.51 -1.91 -45.61
C ALA A 238 7.66 -1.09 -44.64
N ILE A 239 7.42 0.15 -45.04
CA ILE A 239 6.25 0.89 -44.58
C ILE A 239 5.18 0.65 -45.63
N GLU A 240 4.22 -0.22 -45.31
CA GLU A 240 3.14 -0.55 -46.22
C GLU A 240 1.93 0.36 -45.95
N ILE A 241 1.47 1.01 -47.03
CA ILE A 241 0.21 1.76 -47.09
C ILE A 241 -0.71 1.03 -48.07
N GLN A 242 -1.70 0.32 -47.55
CA GLN A 242 -2.66 -0.43 -48.37
C GLN A 242 -4.04 0.27 -48.41
N VAL A 243 -4.60 0.46 -49.63
CA VAL A 243 -5.95 0.99 -49.88
C VAL A 243 -6.68 0.18 -50.95
N LYS A 244 -7.73 -0.55 -50.56
CA LYS A 244 -8.43 -1.54 -51.42
C LYS A 244 -9.57 -0.97 -52.30
N SER A 245 -10.17 0.12 -51.86
CA SER A 245 -11.21 0.89 -52.57
C SER A 245 -11.10 2.34 -52.12
N GLY A 246 -11.31 3.29 -53.03
CA GLY A 246 -11.08 4.72 -52.78
C GLY A 246 -9.71 5.19 -53.27
N ASN A 247 -9.24 6.30 -52.69
CA ASN A 247 -8.10 7.07 -53.22
C ASN A 247 -6.97 7.19 -52.19
N ILE A 248 -5.73 7.36 -52.67
CA ILE A 248 -4.59 7.87 -51.90
C ILE A 248 -4.30 9.28 -52.42
N LEU A 249 -4.24 10.28 -51.53
CA LEU A 249 -3.97 11.68 -51.87
C LEU A 249 -2.76 12.15 -51.05
N ALA A 250 -1.69 12.64 -51.70
CA ALA A 250 -0.53 13.23 -51.05
C ALA A 250 -0.24 14.60 -51.67
N GLN A 251 -0.30 15.66 -50.87
CA GLN A 251 -0.17 17.06 -51.30
C GLN A 251 0.81 17.78 -50.39
N SER A 252 1.62 18.68 -50.94
CA SER A 252 2.48 19.61 -50.20
C SER A 252 2.28 21.00 -50.80
N GLU A 253 2.19 22.02 -49.95
CA GLU A 253 2.04 23.42 -50.38
C GLU A 253 3.37 24.02 -50.86
N ASP A 254 4.48 23.54 -50.29
CA ASP A 254 5.82 24.03 -50.63
C ASP A 254 6.52 23.05 -51.58
N ILE A 255 7.04 21.94 -51.03
CA ILE A 255 7.84 20.97 -51.77
C ILE A 255 7.44 19.56 -51.35
N ALA A 256 7.19 18.69 -52.33
CA ALA A 256 7.14 17.24 -52.15
C ALA A 256 8.28 16.62 -52.97
N THR A 257 9.15 15.84 -52.32
CA THR A 257 10.28 15.17 -52.99
C THR A 257 10.21 13.67 -52.78
N LEU A 258 10.33 12.92 -53.86
CA LEU A 258 10.49 11.47 -53.84
C LEU A 258 11.82 11.12 -54.48
N THR A 259 12.64 10.32 -53.79
CA THR A 259 13.95 9.90 -54.26
C THR A 259 14.19 8.43 -53.95
N GLY A 260 15.04 7.79 -54.75
CA GLY A 260 15.42 6.39 -54.60
C GLY A 260 16.27 5.95 -55.78
N LYS A 261 16.97 4.81 -55.66
CA LYS A 261 17.77 4.25 -56.77
C LYS A 261 16.91 3.89 -57.99
N LYS A 262 15.62 3.59 -57.76
CA LYS A 262 14.63 3.28 -58.79
C LYS A 262 13.26 3.80 -58.36
N LEU A 263 12.57 4.48 -59.28
CA LEU A 263 11.17 4.92 -59.16
C LEU A 263 10.38 4.38 -60.35
N THR A 264 9.18 3.81 -60.12
CA THR A 264 8.31 3.25 -61.18
C THR A 264 6.88 3.76 -61.02
N VAL A 265 6.28 4.27 -62.10
CA VAL A 265 4.86 4.72 -62.16
C VAL A 265 4.16 3.97 -63.29
N LEU A 266 3.07 3.25 -62.98
CA LEU A 266 2.30 2.44 -63.93
C LEU A 266 0.82 2.85 -63.89
N GLY A 267 0.16 2.93 -65.05
CA GLY A 267 -1.29 3.15 -65.19
C GLY A 267 -1.85 2.20 -66.24
N ASP A 268 -3.03 1.64 -65.98
CA ASP A 268 -3.54 0.41 -66.63
C ASP A 268 -4.77 0.62 -67.52
N GLY A 269 -5.30 1.82 -67.68
CA GLY A 269 -6.41 1.96 -68.63
C GLY A 269 -7.02 3.33 -68.89
N ILE A 270 -6.57 4.40 -68.25
CA ILE A 270 -7.14 5.73 -68.52
C ILE A 270 -6.03 6.70 -68.90
N ASN A 271 -5.37 7.34 -67.93
CA ASN A 271 -4.33 8.33 -68.20
C ASN A 271 -3.38 8.47 -67.01
N THR A 272 -2.09 8.68 -67.29
CA THR A 272 -1.11 9.23 -66.35
C THR A 272 -0.64 10.57 -66.89
N GLN A 273 -0.76 11.65 -66.11
CA GLN A 273 -0.40 13.01 -66.54
C GLN A 273 0.67 13.60 -65.62
N LEU A 274 1.69 14.22 -66.21
CA LEU A 274 2.64 15.10 -65.52
C LEU A 274 2.45 16.51 -66.09
N LYS A 275 2.09 17.48 -65.25
CA LYS A 275 1.78 18.86 -65.67
C LYS A 275 2.48 19.84 -64.73
N ALA A 276 3.18 20.83 -65.28
CA ALA A 276 3.73 21.96 -64.53
C ALA A 276 3.40 23.27 -65.27
N SER A 277 3.29 24.37 -64.53
CA SER A 277 2.99 25.70 -65.07
C SER A 277 4.21 26.36 -65.72
N ASP A 278 5.38 26.27 -65.09
CA ASP A 278 6.59 26.92 -65.59
C ASP A 278 7.42 25.99 -66.48
N GLY A 279 7.72 24.79 -66.01
CA GLY A 279 8.49 23.83 -66.80
C GLY A 279 8.61 22.47 -66.13
N VAL A 280 8.87 21.46 -66.94
CA VAL A 280 9.21 20.09 -66.51
C VAL A 280 10.59 19.77 -67.04
N ALA A 281 11.55 19.48 -66.16
CA ALA A 281 12.88 19.01 -66.55
C ALA A 281 12.96 17.49 -66.42
N ILE A 282 13.28 16.80 -67.52
CA ILE A 282 13.54 15.35 -67.54
C ILE A 282 14.97 15.16 -68.05
N THR A 283 15.86 14.70 -67.18
CA THR A 283 17.30 14.57 -67.49
C THR A 283 17.82 13.19 -67.14
N GLY A 284 18.43 12.49 -68.09
CA GLY A 284 19.20 11.27 -67.88
C GLY A 284 20.68 11.50 -68.12
N THR A 285 21.55 11.05 -67.20
CA THR A 285 23.01 11.20 -67.30
C THR A 285 23.63 10.37 -68.44
N ASN A 286 23.03 9.23 -68.77
CA ASN A 286 23.51 8.35 -69.85
C ASN A 286 22.55 8.32 -71.06
N LEU A 287 21.26 8.06 -70.84
CA LEU A 287 20.23 8.00 -71.88
C LEU A 287 18.88 8.42 -71.31
N THR A 288 18.13 9.21 -72.08
CA THR A 288 16.69 9.43 -71.88
C THR A 288 15.97 8.85 -73.08
N ASP A 289 15.13 7.83 -72.88
CA ASP A 289 14.41 7.12 -73.95
C ASP A 289 12.90 7.32 -73.76
N ILE A 290 12.24 7.90 -74.77
CA ILE A 290 10.81 8.15 -74.77
C ILE A 290 10.21 7.33 -75.90
N LYS A 291 9.34 6.38 -75.54
CA LYS A 291 8.71 5.44 -76.46
C LYS A 291 7.21 5.46 -76.28
N GLY A 292 6.50 5.53 -77.38
CA GLY A 292 5.05 5.50 -77.43
C GLY A 292 4.59 5.31 -78.87
N ALA A 293 3.40 4.75 -79.05
CA ALA A 293 2.80 4.61 -80.38
C ALA A 293 2.65 5.98 -81.07
N VAL A 294 2.43 7.04 -80.29
CA VAL A 294 2.45 8.43 -80.74
C VAL A 294 3.20 9.25 -79.68
N ILE A 295 4.25 9.94 -80.11
CA ILE A 295 4.94 10.95 -79.31
C ILE A 295 4.78 12.27 -80.03
N LYS A 296 4.07 13.21 -79.41
CA LYS A 296 3.95 14.59 -79.92
C LYS A 296 4.84 15.47 -79.07
N ILE A 297 5.93 15.95 -79.67
CA ILE A 297 6.75 17.01 -79.10
C ILE A 297 6.36 18.27 -79.85
N ASN A 298 5.62 19.14 -79.16
CA ASN A 298 5.32 20.45 -79.69
C ASN A 298 6.37 21.40 -79.10
N SER A 299 7.21 21.97 -79.94
CA SER A 299 8.04 23.13 -79.60
C SER A 299 7.22 24.41 -79.66
#